data_AF-A0A7K5DXT0-F1
#
_entry.id   AF-A0A7K5DXT0-F1
#
_cell.length_a   1.000
_cell.length_b   1.000
_cell.length_c   1.000
_cell.angle_alpha   90.00
_cell.angle_beta   90.00
_cell.angle_gamma   90.00
#
_symmetry.space_group_name_H-M   'P 1'
#
loop_
_entity.id
_entity.type
_entity.pdbx_description
1 polymer ?
#
loop_
_entity_poly.entity_id
_entity_poly.type
_entity_poly.pdbx_seq_one_letter_code
_entity_poly.pdbx_strand_id
1 'polypeptide(L)' 'GDGEGSGRLPDAAERELLRLEFTSHMYLSFLQGQDSDFDYSQVDENPELDDLELLGRDLQERYFDEEEPGPAPPLL' A
#
# COMPACT_ATOMS: atom_id res chain seq x y z
N GLY A 1 -39.27 0.98 21.99
CA GLY A 1 -40.22 1.00 20.88
C GLY A 1 -39.42 0.70 19.66
N ASP A 2 -39.28 -0.59 19.38
CA ASP A 2 -38.43 -1.15 18.36
C ASP A 2 -38.98 -0.79 16.99
N GLY A 3 -38.37 0.19 16.34
CA GLY A 3 -38.63 0.54 14.95
C GLY A 3 -37.69 -0.28 14.08
N GLU A 4 -38.12 -1.48 13.72
CA GLU A 4 -37.49 -2.33 12.70
C GLU A 4 -37.03 -1.46 11.51
N GLY A 5 -35.77 -1.64 11.11
CA GLY A 5 -35.23 -1.05 9.90
C GLY A 5 -36.19 -1.36 8.75
N SER A 6 -36.79 -0.31 8.19
CA SER A 6 -37.74 -0.41 7.09
C SER A 6 -37.13 -1.27 5.99
N GLY A 7 -37.71 -2.46 5.75
CA GLY A 7 -37.28 -3.47 4.79
C GLY A 7 -37.45 -3.03 3.32
N ARG A 8 -37.06 -1.80 3.00
CA ARG A 8 -37.01 -1.31 1.63
C ARG A 8 -35.66 -1.68 1.02
N LEU A 9 -35.73 -2.40 -0.10
CA LEU A 9 -34.57 -2.66 -0.93
C LEU A 9 -33.99 -1.34 -1.45
N PRO A 10 -32.68 -1.08 -1.28
CA PRO A 10 -32.08 0.14 -1.79
C PRO A 10 -32.08 0.12 -3.32
N ASP A 11 -32.23 1.31 -3.90
CA ASP A 11 -32.17 1.47 -5.35
C ASP A 11 -30.74 1.29 -5.90
N ALA A 12 -30.57 1.34 -7.22
CA ALA A 12 -29.27 1.09 -7.82
C ALA A 12 -28.19 2.10 -7.39
N ALA A 13 -28.56 3.37 -7.19
CA ALA A 13 -27.63 4.42 -6.78
C ALA A 13 -27.27 4.27 -5.30
N GLU A 14 -28.26 4.01 -4.44
CA GLU A 14 -28.06 3.73 -3.02
C GLU A 14 -27.17 2.50 -2.82
N ARG A 15 -27.40 1.42 -3.58
CA ARG A 15 -26.56 0.21 -3.54
C ARG A 15 -25.13 0.49 -3.93
N GLU A 16 -24.89 1.33 -4.94
CA GLU A 16 -23.53 1.68 -5.35
C GLU A 16 -22.84 2.54 -4.29
N LEU A 17 -23.53 3.51 -3.70
CA LEU A 17 -23.00 4.30 -2.59
C LEU A 17 -22.63 3.43 -1.38
N LEU A 18 -23.52 2.52 -0.98
CA LEU A 18 -23.26 1.57 0.10
C LEU A 18 -22.06 0.65 -0.21
N ARG A 19 -21.94 0.19 -1.45
CA ARG A 19 -20.80 -0.60 -1.90
C ARG A 19 -19.50 0.19 -1.78
N LEU A 20 -19.50 1.44 -2.25
CA LEU A 20 -18.32 2.32 -2.19
C LEU A 20 -17.91 2.60 -0.74
N GLU A 21 -18.87 2.96 0.12
CA GLU A 21 -18.64 3.18 1.55
C GLU A 21 -18.01 1.94 2.21
N PHE A 22 -18.63 0.77 2.00
CA PHE A 22 -18.14 -0.48 2.55
C PHE A 22 -16.72 -0.79 2.07
N THR A 23 -16.46 -0.71 0.76
CA THR A 23 -15.12 -1.01 0.21
C THR A 23 -14.07 -0.01 0.68
N SER A 24 -14.40 1.27 0.82
CA SER A 24 -13.48 2.28 1.33
C SER A 24 -13.17 2.03 2.80
N HIS A 25 -14.16 1.67 3.61
CA HIS A 25 -13.95 1.34 5.01
C HIS A 25 -13.04 0.12 5.15
N MET A 26 -13.29 -0.94 4.39
CA MET A 26 -12.46 -2.15 4.42
C MET A 26 -11.03 -1.88 3.97
N TYR A 27 -10.85 -1.05 2.93
CA TYR A 27 -9.52 -0.64 2.50
C TYR A 27 -8.76 0.12 3.58
N LEU A 28 -9.43 1.05 4.29
CA LEU A 28 -8.81 1.79 5.39
C LEU A 28 -8.50 0.89 6.59
N SER A 29 -9.39 -0.04 6.95
CA SER A 29 -9.14 -1.01 8.02
C SER A 29 -7.95 -1.90 7.70
N PHE A 30 -7.83 -2.36 6.46
CA PHE A 30 -6.68 -3.10 5.99
C PHE A 30 -5.39 -2.30 6.16
N LEU A 31 -5.33 -1.08 5.62
CA LEU A 31 -4.14 -0.23 5.74
C LEU A 31 -3.78 0.14 7.19
N GLN A 32 -4.75 0.09 8.11
CA GLN A 32 -4.56 0.42 9.52
C GLN A 32 -4.24 -0.81 10.39
N GLY A 33 -4.19 -2.01 9.83
CA GLY A 33 -3.92 -3.21 10.63
C GLY A 33 -5.10 -3.65 11.50
N GLN A 34 -6.34 -3.31 11.13
CA GLN A 34 -7.53 -3.50 11.99
C GLN A 34 -8.24 -4.83 11.81
N ASP A 35 -7.91 -5.60 10.78
CA ASP A 35 -8.55 -6.87 10.48
C ASP A 35 -7.91 -7.98 11.33
N SER A 36 -8.50 -8.28 12.50
CA SER A 36 -7.92 -9.17 13.51
C SER A 36 -7.71 -10.62 13.08
N ASP A 37 -8.40 -11.04 12.02
CA ASP A 37 -8.32 -12.36 11.41
C ASP A 37 -7.32 -12.43 10.24
N PHE A 38 -6.66 -11.31 9.91
CA PHE A 38 -5.61 -11.21 8.91
C PHE A 38 -4.23 -11.07 9.58
N ASP A 39 -3.26 -11.86 9.13
CA ASP A 39 -1.87 -11.77 9.58
C ASP A 39 -1.11 -10.75 8.72
N TYR A 40 -0.97 -9.52 9.22
CA TYR A 40 -0.29 -8.44 8.51
C TYR A 40 1.21 -8.69 8.28
N SER A 41 1.85 -9.60 9.03
CA SER A 41 3.25 -9.96 8.77
C SER A 41 3.45 -10.62 7.40
N GLN A 42 2.40 -11.22 6.82
CA GLN A 42 2.43 -11.80 5.46
C GLN A 42 2.57 -10.75 4.35
N VAL A 43 2.36 -9.47 4.68
CA VAL A 43 2.50 -8.34 3.76
C VAL A 43 3.60 -7.41 4.23
N ASP A 44 3.51 -6.90 5.46
CA ASP A 44 4.44 -5.90 5.99
C ASP A 44 5.86 -6.42 6.17
N GLU A 45 6.02 -7.72 6.45
CA GLU A 45 7.32 -8.36 6.68
C GLU A 45 7.69 -9.37 5.57
N ASN A 46 7.06 -9.25 4.40
CA ASN A 46 7.26 -10.19 3.30
C ASN A 46 8.26 -9.67 2.25
N PRO A 47 9.51 -10.17 2.25
CA PRO A 47 10.53 -9.70 1.32
C PRO A 47 10.29 -10.08 -0.14
N GLU A 48 9.36 -11.01 -0.43
CA GLU A 48 8.97 -11.33 -1.81
C GLU A 48 8.06 -10.27 -2.43
N LEU A 49 7.42 -9.45 -1.59
CA LEU A 49 6.59 -8.31 -2.02
C LEU A 49 7.38 -7.00 -2.09
N ASP A 50 8.62 -6.99 -1.58
CA ASP A 50 9.52 -5.84 -1.68
C ASP A 50 9.98 -5.62 -3.13
N ASP A 51 9.95 -4.36 -3.58
CA ASP A 51 10.53 -3.96 -4.87
C ASP A 51 12.05 -3.79 -4.76
N LEU A 52 12.76 -4.92 -4.68
CA LEU A 52 14.22 -4.95 -4.55
C LEU A 52 14.94 -4.35 -5.76
N GLU A 53 14.32 -4.35 -6.95
CA GLU A 53 14.90 -3.73 -8.14
C GLU A 53 14.93 -2.21 -8.01
N LEU A 54 13.83 -1.61 -7.54
CA LEU A 54 13.76 -0.18 -7.26
C LEU A 54 14.77 0.24 -6.19
N LEU A 55 14.82 -0.49 -5.07
CA LEU A 55 15.79 -0.23 -4.00
C LEU A 55 17.24 -0.33 -4.51
N GLY A 56 17.51 -1.34 -5.35
CA GLY A 56 18.82 -1.55 -5.95
C GLY A 56 19.27 -0.39 -6.83
N ARG A 57 18.35 0.19 -7.62
CA ARG A 57 18.64 1.37 -8.44
C ARG A 57 18.92 2.60 -7.58
N ASP A 58 18.07 2.87 -6.59
CA ASP A 58 18.22 4.04 -5.71
C ASP A 58 19.54 4.00 -4.91
N LEU A 59 20.02 2.81 -4.56
CA LEU A 59 21.34 2.61 -3.96
C LEU A 59 22.50 2.85 -4.94
N GLN A 60 22.36 2.40 -6.19
CA GLN A 60 23.37 2.59 -7.22
C GLN A 60 23.53 4.07 -7.62
N GLU A 61 22.42 4.82 -7.70
CA GLU A 61 22.45 6.26 -7.99
C GLU A 61 23.23 7.03 -6.90
N ARG A 62 22.95 6.75 -5.62
CA ARG A 62 23.67 7.38 -4.50
C ARG A 62 25.16 7.05 -4.45
N TYR A 63 25.55 5.83 -4.84
CA TYR A 63 26.95 5.40 -4.80
C TYR A 63 27.87 6.32 -5.63
N PHE A 64 27.41 6.82 -6.77
CA PHE A 64 28.21 7.70 -7.62
C PHE A 64 28.05 9.19 -7.27
N ASP A 65 26.91 9.60 -6.73
CA ASP A 65 26.68 11.00 -6.32
C ASP A 65 27.42 11.38 -5.02
N GLU A 66 27.72 10.41 -4.15
CA GLU A 66 28.45 10.63 -2.89
C GLU A 66 29.98 10.71 -3.07
N GLU A 67 30.53 10.31 -4.23
CA GLU A 67 31.95 10.41 -4.53
C GLU A 67 32.28 11.74 -5.25
N GLU A 68 33.24 12.53 -4.73
CA GLU A 68 33.82 13.62 -5.53
C GLU A 68 34.59 13.02 -6.71
N PRO A 69 34.47 13.58 -7.93
CA PRO A 69 35.21 13.09 -9.09
C PRO A 69 36.72 13.19 -8.81
N GLY A 70 37.36 12.03 -8.62
CA GLY A 70 38.79 11.92 -8.44
C GLY A 70 39.57 12.36 -9.68
N PRO A 71 40.87 12.69 -9.55
CA PRO A 71 41.71 13.00 -10.69
C PRO A 71 41.73 11.82 -11.67
N ALA A 72 41.55 12.11 -12.97
CA ALA A 72 41.58 11.09 -14.00
C ALA A 72 42.91 10.31 -13.93
N PRO A 73 42.88 8.96 -13.99
CA PRO A 73 44.09 8.16 -13.97
C PRO A 73 44.99 8.50 -15.17
N PRO A 74 46.32 8.50 -15.01
CA PRO A 74 47.24 8.81 -16.09
C PRO A 74 47.09 7.78 -17.22
N LEU A 75 47.03 8.26 -18.46
CA LEU A 75 47.06 7.38 -19.64
C LEU A 75 48.44 6.72 -19.74
N LEU A 76 48.47 5.38 -19.69
CA LEU A 76 49.66 4.55 -19.91
C LEU A 76 50.00 4.46 -21.40
#